data_AF-A0A7S3X0Y5-F1
#
_entry.id   AF-A0A7S3X0Y5-F1
#
_cell.length_a   1.000
_cell.length_b   1.000
_cell.length_c   1.000
_cell.angle_alpha   90.00
_cell.angle_beta   90.00
_cell.angle_gamma   90.00
#
_symmetry.space_group_name_H-M   'P 1'
#
loop_
_entity.id
_entity.type
_entity.pdbx_description
1 polymer ?
#
loop_
_entity_poly.entity_id
_entity_poly.type
_entity_poly.pdbx_seq_one_letter_code
_entity_poly.pdbx_strand_id
1 'polypeptide(L)'
;HNGVGELLEILGSIINGFALPLKDEHKDFLIKALIPLHKVKSLASFYQQLSYCMAQYVEKDPRLAYDIITSMLRYWPVSITSKQVLFLNELEETLELTQPSEFHRMQDVLFRRLALCITCPHFQVAERTLF
;
A
#
# COMPACT_ATOMS: atom_id res chain seq x y z
N HIS A 1 -16.70 -2.60 -10.36
CA HIS A 1 -17.82 -3.29 -9.70
C HIS A 1 -18.16 -2.53 -8.43
N ASN A 2 -19.42 -2.12 -8.25
CA ASN A 2 -19.87 -1.26 -7.15
C ASN A 2 -20.00 -2.02 -5.81
N GLY A 3 -19.22 -3.07 -5.59
CA GLY A 3 -19.27 -3.92 -4.39
C GLY A 3 -17.89 -4.26 -3.81
N VAL A 4 -16.81 -3.71 -4.40
CA VAL A 4 -15.43 -4.06 -3.99
C VAL A 4 -15.09 -3.43 -2.65
N GLY A 5 -15.57 -2.20 -2.38
CA GLY A 5 -15.31 -1.50 -1.13
C GLY A 5 -15.91 -2.25 0.06
N GLU A 6 -17.19 -2.63 -0.05
CA GLU A 6 -17.92 -3.36 0.99
C GLU A 6 -17.30 -4.74 1.28
N LEU A 7 -16.84 -5.43 0.23
CA LEU A 7 -16.12 -6.69 0.40
C LEU A 7 -14.78 -6.49 1.10
N LEU A 8 -14.03 -5.44 0.76
CA LEU A 8 -12.76 -5.12 1.42
C LEU A 8 -12.95 -4.69 2.86
N GLU A 9 -14.04 -3.99 3.19
CA GLU A 9 -14.38 -3.62 4.56
C GLU A 9 -14.60 -4.85 5.46
N ILE A 10 -15.38 -5.82 4.97
CA ILE A 10 -15.58 -7.11 5.64
C ILE A 10 -14.26 -7.87 5.76
N LEU A 11 -13.47 -7.91 4.68
CA LEU A 11 -12.15 -8.57 4.69
C LEU A 11 -11.19 -7.93 5.69
N GLY A 12 -11.17 -6.60 5.82
CA GLY A 12 -10.35 -5.90 6.81
C GLY A 12 -10.65 -6.37 8.24
N SER A 13 -11.95 -6.52 8.56
CA SER A 13 -12.38 -7.04 9.87
C SER A 13 -11.97 -8.50 10.07
N ILE A 14 -12.02 -9.32 9.02
CA ILE A 14 -11.54 -10.72 9.06
C ILE A 14 -10.03 -10.78 9.30
N ILE A 15 -9.25 -9.95 8.60
CA ILE A 15 -7.78 -9.89 8.74
C ILE A 15 -7.40 -9.46 10.16
N ASN A 16 -8.10 -8.46 10.73
CA ASN A 16 -7.94 -8.06 12.12
C ASN A 16 -8.15 -9.23 13.09
N GLY A 17 -9.08 -10.15 12.77
CA GLY A 17 -9.36 -11.35 13.56
C GLY A 17 -8.37 -12.51 13.36
N PHE A 18 -7.38 -12.41 12.46
CA PHE A 18 -6.45 -13.51 12.24
C PHE A 18 -5.62 -13.85 13.49
N ALA A 19 -5.55 -15.15 13.77
CA ALA A 19 -4.65 -15.72 14.75
C ALA A 19 -3.19 -15.64 14.27
N LEU A 20 -2.26 -15.55 15.22
CA LEU A 20 -0.82 -15.56 14.97
C LEU A 20 -0.23 -16.94 15.31
N PRO A 21 0.76 -17.43 14.55
CA PRO A 21 1.31 -16.82 13.34
C PRO A 21 0.33 -16.86 12.16
N LEU A 22 0.46 -15.88 11.24
CA LEU A 22 -0.33 -15.89 10.01
C LEU A 22 -0.05 -17.16 9.20
N LYS A 23 -1.12 -17.82 8.76
CA LYS A 23 -1.04 -18.94 7.83
C LYS A 23 -0.55 -18.49 6.46
N ASP A 24 0.15 -19.39 5.76
CA ASP A 24 0.68 -19.12 4.42
C ASP A 24 -0.41 -18.79 3.41
N GLU A 25 -1.59 -19.39 3.54
CA GLU A 25 -2.75 -19.08 2.67
C GLU A 25 -3.18 -17.61 2.76
N HIS A 26 -3.08 -16.98 3.95
CA HIS A 26 -3.40 -15.56 4.12
C HIS A 26 -2.32 -14.67 3.50
N LYS A 27 -1.04 -15.05 3.62
CA LYS A 27 0.07 -14.34 2.97
C LYS A 27 -0.02 -14.43 1.46
N ASP A 28 -0.35 -15.61 0.95
CA ASP A 28 -0.61 -15.84 -0.47
C ASP A 28 -1.77 -14.99 -0.97
N PHE A 29 -2.85 -14.88 -0.19
CA PHE A 29 -3.98 -14.01 -0.53
C PHE A 29 -3.57 -12.53 -0.60
N LEU A 30 -2.79 -12.03 0.35
CA LEU A 30 -2.22 -10.68 0.30
C LEU A 30 -1.44 -10.45 -1.00
N ILE A 31 -0.48 -11.33 -1.30
CA ILE A 31 0.47 -11.16 -2.42
C ILE A 31 -0.22 -11.32 -3.78
N LYS A 32 -1.12 -12.31 -3.90
CA LYS A 32 -1.71 -12.70 -5.19
C LYS A 32 -3.03 -11.98 -5.49
N ALA A 33 -3.76 -11.52 -4.48
CA ALA A 33 -5.07 -10.90 -4.67
C ALA A 33 -5.11 -9.43 -4.24
N LEU A 34 -4.78 -9.10 -2.99
CA LEU A 34 -4.98 -7.74 -2.46
C LEU A 34 -3.98 -6.73 -3.02
N ILE A 35 -2.67 -7.02 -2.96
CA ILE A 35 -1.64 -6.11 -3.47
C ILE A 35 -1.86 -5.76 -4.96
N PRO A 36 -2.22 -6.71 -5.85
CA PRO A 36 -2.55 -6.40 -7.24
C PRO A 36 -3.74 -5.45 -7.45
N LEU A 37 -4.68 -5.30 -6.50
CA LEU A 37 -5.81 -4.37 -6.62
C LEU A 37 -5.35 -2.92 -6.81
N HIS A 38 -4.17 -2.55 -6.31
CA HIS A 38 -3.56 -1.24 -6.54
C HIS A 38 -3.38 -0.92 -8.04
N LYS A 39 -3.35 -1.91 -8.94
CA LYS A 39 -3.18 -1.67 -10.38
C LYS A 39 -4.44 -1.14 -11.05
N VAL A 40 -5.63 -1.45 -10.54
CA VAL A 40 -6.86 -1.19 -11.29
C VAL A 40 -7.14 0.31 -11.42
N LYS A 41 -7.83 0.70 -12.49
CA LYS A 41 -8.12 2.12 -12.78
C LYS A 41 -9.05 2.74 -11.73
N SER A 42 -9.98 1.97 -11.19
CA SER A 42 -10.99 2.42 -10.23
C SER A 42 -10.54 2.35 -8.77
N LEU A 43 -9.22 2.33 -8.48
CA LEU A 43 -8.70 2.22 -7.11
C LEU A 43 -9.34 3.23 -6.16
N ALA A 44 -9.52 4.48 -6.61
CA ALA A 44 -10.05 5.55 -5.77
C ALA A 44 -11.40 5.24 -5.12
N SER A 45 -12.24 4.37 -5.72
CA SER A 45 -13.56 4.06 -5.16
C SER A 45 -13.52 3.10 -3.97
N PHE A 46 -12.39 2.45 -3.70
CA PHE A 46 -12.24 1.48 -2.59
C PHE A 46 -10.89 1.58 -1.89
N TYR A 47 -10.14 2.65 -2.16
CA TYR A 47 -8.76 2.85 -1.69
C TYR A 47 -8.67 2.75 -0.16
N GLN A 48 -9.56 3.41 0.57
CA GLN A 48 -9.53 3.43 2.03
C GLN A 48 -9.64 2.02 2.63
N GLN A 49 -10.53 1.19 2.08
CA GLN A 49 -10.74 -0.17 2.54
C GLN A 49 -9.55 -1.08 2.18
N LEU A 50 -8.90 -0.84 1.02
CA LEU A 50 -7.68 -1.56 0.64
C LEU A 50 -6.49 -1.19 1.54
N SER A 51 -6.27 0.11 1.78
CA SER A 51 -5.19 0.60 2.66
C SER A 51 -5.36 0.04 4.08
N TYR A 52 -6.59 0.03 4.60
CA TYR A 52 -6.90 -0.59 5.88
C TYR A 52 -6.51 -2.09 5.89
N CYS A 53 -6.82 -2.83 4.83
CA CYS A 53 -6.38 -4.23 4.73
C CYS A 53 -4.85 -4.35 4.76
N MET A 54 -4.10 -3.46 4.09
CA MET A 54 -2.63 -3.49 4.09
C MET A 54 -2.08 -3.26 5.49
N ALA A 55 -2.55 -2.21 6.16
CA ALA A 55 -2.18 -1.90 7.55
C ALA A 55 -2.45 -3.09 8.48
N GLN A 56 -3.62 -3.72 8.37
CA GLN A 56 -3.97 -4.90 9.16
C GLN A 56 -3.02 -6.09 8.92
N TYR A 57 -2.57 -6.32 7.69
CA TYR A 57 -1.54 -7.36 7.44
C TYR A 57 -0.19 -7.01 8.09
N VAL A 58 0.23 -5.74 8.02
CA VAL A 58 1.50 -5.30 8.63
C VAL A 58 1.44 -5.37 10.15
N GLU A 59 0.32 -5.02 10.78
CA GLU A 59 0.11 -5.18 12.23
C GLU A 59 0.24 -6.66 12.66
N LYS A 60 -0.20 -7.60 11.82
CA LYS A 60 -0.12 -9.04 12.11
C LYS A 60 1.27 -9.62 11.87
N ASP A 61 1.97 -9.17 10.84
CA ASP A 61 3.34 -9.59 10.52
C ASP A 61 4.11 -8.42 9.87
N PRO A 62 4.94 -7.69 10.65
CA PRO A 62 5.63 -6.49 10.17
C PRO A 62 6.55 -6.72 8.96
N ARG A 63 6.96 -7.96 8.70
CA ARG A 63 7.78 -8.32 7.53
C ARG A 63 7.03 -8.13 6.21
N LEU A 64 5.70 -8.17 6.23
CA LEU A 64 4.86 -8.00 5.04
C LEU A 64 4.87 -6.56 4.50
N ALA A 65 5.33 -5.58 5.29
CA ALA A 65 5.53 -4.21 4.81
C ALA A 65 6.46 -4.17 3.59
N TYR A 66 7.50 -5.03 3.58
CA TYR A 66 8.42 -5.13 2.45
C TYR A 66 7.70 -5.52 1.15
N ASP A 67 6.88 -6.57 1.19
CA ASP A 67 6.17 -7.06 0.00
C ASP A 67 5.12 -6.03 -0.49
N ILE A 68 4.43 -5.35 0.43
CA ILE A 68 3.44 -4.31 0.13
C ILE A 68 4.12 -3.11 -0.54
N ILE A 69 5.06 -2.46 0.16
CA ILE A 69 5.69 -1.22 -0.31
C ILE A 69 6.44 -1.45 -1.62
N THR A 70 7.26 -2.50 -1.71
CA THR A 70 8.05 -2.75 -2.95
C THR A 70 7.15 -3.06 -4.15
N SER A 71 6.01 -3.72 -3.93
CA SER A 71 5.01 -3.96 -4.98
C SER A 71 4.31 -2.67 -5.40
N MET A 72 3.93 -1.80 -4.46
CA MET A 72 3.37 -0.48 -4.77
C MET A 72 4.35 0.38 -5.57
N LEU A 73 5.63 0.42 -5.17
CA LEU A 73 6.68 1.13 -5.91
C LEU A 73 6.87 0.58 -7.33
N ARG A 74 6.68 -0.73 -7.52
CA ARG A 74 6.67 -1.39 -8.84
C ARG A 74 5.41 -1.03 -9.65
N TYR A 75 4.26 -0.87 -9.01
CA TYR A 75 2.98 -0.55 -9.65
C TYR A 75 2.72 0.94 -9.80
N TRP A 76 3.72 1.77 -9.49
CA TRP A 76 3.59 3.21 -9.42
C TRP A 76 2.88 3.81 -10.64
N PRO A 77 1.79 4.57 -10.46
CA PRO A 77 1.08 5.19 -11.57
C PRO A 77 1.95 6.27 -12.22
N VAL A 78 2.15 6.17 -13.53
CA VAL A 78 2.98 7.13 -14.29
C VAL A 78 2.16 8.31 -14.82
N SER A 79 0.90 8.10 -15.17
CA SER A 79 0.08 9.09 -15.89
C SER A 79 -1.15 9.62 -15.13
N ILE A 80 -1.44 9.10 -13.94
CA ILE A 80 -2.65 9.45 -13.17
C ILE A 80 -2.21 10.06 -11.83
N THR A 81 -2.15 11.39 -11.77
CA THR A 81 -1.62 12.14 -10.62
C THR A 81 -2.45 11.96 -9.35
N SER A 82 -3.78 11.93 -9.46
CA SER A 82 -4.66 11.62 -8.32
C SER A 82 -4.35 10.26 -7.70
N LYS A 83 -3.97 9.27 -8.52
CA LYS A 83 -3.58 7.94 -8.05
C LYS A 83 -2.18 7.93 -7.45
N GLN A 84 -1.26 8.80 -7.92
CA GLN A 84 0.04 8.98 -7.28
C GLN A 84 -0.12 9.51 -5.86
N VAL A 85 -1.03 10.48 -5.64
CA VAL A 85 -1.34 11.00 -4.30
C VAL A 85 -1.87 9.89 -3.39
N LEU A 86 -2.78 9.04 -3.87
CA LEU A 86 -3.24 7.87 -3.09
C LEU A 86 -2.09 6.91 -2.73
N PHE A 87 -1.16 6.65 -3.66
CA PHE A 87 0.00 5.82 -3.36
C PHE A 87 0.92 6.46 -2.32
N LEU A 88 1.11 7.79 -2.35
CA LEU A 88 1.90 8.51 -1.35
C LEU A 88 1.26 8.43 0.05
N ASN A 89 -0.07 8.55 0.13
CA ASN A 89 -0.82 8.40 1.38
C ASN A 89 -0.62 7.02 2.00
N GLU A 90 -0.83 5.96 1.22
CA GLU A 90 -0.70 4.59 1.74
C GLU A 90 0.76 4.21 2.02
N LEU A 91 1.72 4.76 1.27
CA LEU A 91 3.13 4.60 1.60
C LEU A 91 3.46 5.20 2.97
N GLU A 92 2.97 6.41 3.27
CA GLU A 92 3.14 7.03 4.59
C GLU A 92 2.54 6.15 5.69
N GLU A 93 1.26 5.79 5.57
CA GLU A 93 0.55 4.94 6.55
C GLU A 93 1.27 3.59 6.77
N THR A 94 1.73 2.95 5.70
CA THR A 94 2.43 1.66 5.81
C THR A 94 3.84 1.83 6.41
N LEU A 95 4.53 2.93 6.10
CA LEU A 95 5.86 3.24 6.64
C LEU A 95 5.81 3.50 8.15
N GLU A 96 4.75 4.12 8.68
CA GLU A 96 4.55 4.30 10.13
C GLU A 96 4.53 2.96 10.89
N LEU A 97 4.03 1.90 10.25
CA LEU A 97 3.98 0.55 10.82
C LEU A 97 5.25 -0.28 10.53
N THR A 98 6.16 0.24 9.70
CA THR A 98 7.32 -0.52 9.20
C THR A 98 8.45 -0.55 10.22
N GLN A 99 8.95 -1.75 10.53
CA GLN A 99 10.12 -1.88 11.40
C GLN A 99 11.40 -1.39 10.71
N PRO A 100 12.39 -0.84 11.47
CA PRO A 100 13.62 -0.33 10.88
C PRO A 100 14.35 -1.34 9.99
N SER A 101 14.39 -2.62 10.35
CA SER A 101 15.04 -3.66 9.54
C SER A 101 14.41 -3.82 8.16
N GLU A 102 13.08 -3.76 8.06
CA GLU A 102 12.36 -3.85 6.80
C GLU A 102 12.53 -2.58 5.96
N PHE A 103 12.50 -1.41 6.60
CA PHE A 103 12.77 -0.13 5.95
C PHE A 103 14.15 -0.12 5.28
N HIS A 104 15.20 -0.56 6.01
CA HIS A 104 16.57 -0.59 5.48
C HIS A 104 16.70 -1.45 4.22
N ARG A 105 15.88 -2.51 4.07
CA ARG A 105 15.88 -3.39 2.89
C ARG A 105 15.29 -2.73 1.64
N MET A 106 14.47 -1.69 1.78
CA MET A 106 13.74 -1.06 0.67
C MET A 106 14.02 0.43 0.47
N GLN A 107 14.74 1.07 1.40
CA GLN A 107 14.99 2.51 1.43
C GLN A 107 15.53 3.08 0.11
N ASP A 108 16.45 2.39 -0.57
CA ASP A 108 17.05 2.90 -1.80
C ASP A 108 16.01 3.05 -2.93
N VAL A 109 15.11 2.07 -3.05
CA VAL A 109 14.05 2.07 -4.07
C VAL A 109 12.97 3.09 -3.71
N LEU A 110 12.64 3.20 -2.42
CA LEU A 110 11.71 4.18 -1.89
C LEU A 110 12.20 5.61 -2.15
N PHE A 111 13.40 5.96 -1.71
CA PHE A 111 13.95 7.31 -1.88
C PHE A 111 14.14 7.70 -3.33
N ARG A 112 14.52 6.74 -4.20
CA ARG A 112 14.55 6.99 -5.64
C ARG A 112 13.17 7.39 -6.18
N ARG A 113 12.10 6.76 -5.70
CA ARG A 113 10.74 7.13 -6.08
C ARG A 113 10.34 8.50 -5.53
N LEU A 114 10.62 8.77 -4.26
CA LEU A 114 10.29 10.07 -3.64
C LEU A 114 11.02 11.22 -4.34
N ALA A 115 12.30 11.06 -4.69
CA ALA A 115 13.05 12.06 -5.45
C ALA A 115 12.39 12.42 -6.81
N LEU A 116 11.83 11.43 -7.50
CA LEU A 116 11.06 11.66 -8.73
C LEU A 116 9.72 12.37 -8.47
N CYS A 117 9.10 12.12 -7.32
CA CYS A 117 7.81 12.75 -6.97
C CYS A 117 8.00 14.20 -6.52
N ILE A 118 9.07 14.52 -5.79
CA ILE A 118 9.45 15.90 -5.41
C ILE A 118 9.67 16.77 -6.66
N THR A 119 10.24 16.20 -7.71
CA THR A 119 10.50 16.90 -8.98
C THR A 119 9.33 16.83 -9.96
N CYS A 120 8.18 16.29 -9.54
CA CYS A 120 7.00 16.20 -10.38
C CYS A 120 6.47 17.60 -10.74
N PRO A 121 6.16 17.90 -12.01
CA PRO A 121 5.59 19.20 -12.39
C PRO A 121 4.18 19.41 -11.83
N HIS A 122 3.51 18.33 -11.40
CA HIS A 122 2.18 18.43 -10.83
C HIS A 122 2.27 18.78 -9.34
N PHE A 123 1.84 19.99 -9.00
CA PHE A 123 1.94 20.57 -7.66
C PHE A 123 1.48 19.63 -6.53
N GLN A 124 0.27 19.03 -6.65
CA GLN A 124 -0.26 18.15 -5.61
C GLN A 124 0.63 16.94 -5.30
N VAL A 125 1.37 16.42 -6.30
CA VAL A 125 2.25 15.26 -6.10
C VAL A 125 3.55 15.70 -5.43
N ALA A 126 4.14 16.80 -5.90
CA ALA A 126 5.35 17.35 -5.32
C ALA A 126 5.12 17.80 -3.86
N GLU A 127 4.06 18.57 -3.61
CA GLU A 127 3.67 19.03 -2.28
C GLU A 127 3.39 17.86 -1.35
N ARG A 128 2.57 16.88 -1.77
CA ARG A 128 2.28 15.71 -0.93
C ARG A 128 3.52 14.89 -0.59
N THR A 129 4.53 14.86 -1.45
CA THR A 129 5.78 14.12 -1.17
C THR A 129 6.64 14.80 -0.10
N LEU A 130 6.46 16.11 0.11
CA LEU A 130 7.24 16.89 1.08
C LEU A 130 6.67 16.85 2.51
N PHE A 131 5.41 16.43 2.66
CA PHE A 131 4.74 16.19 3.93
C PHE A 131 4.84 14.71 4.30
#